data_AF-A0A7R9GAF2-F1
#
_entry.id   AF-A0A7R9GAF2-F1
#
_cell.length_a   1.000
_cell.length_b   1.000
_cell.length_c   1.000
_cell.angle_alpha   90.00
_cell.angle_beta   90.00
_cell.angle_gamma   90.00
#
_symmetry.space_group_name_H-M   'P 1'
#
loop_
_entity.id
_entity.type
_entity.pdbx_description
1 polymer ?
#
loop_
_entity_poly.entity_id
_entity_poly.type
_entity_poly.pdbx_seq_one_letter_code
_entity_poly.pdbx_strand_id
1 'polypeptide(L)'
;MHEPSCCGWDRKQNLGGSMAICYCYIIRTPTGAFKLLEITLSVICLSLARSWNILLGFNLEAFAKAGTMAQTQPEKALEQSFQLLASNDMHNTCIATFIAYLIITPCILIVYLRGQTHVQASDLEFLLNLIGGMMFMGTGGVTLATWITSKVPLEQMRTNAVVVGSLSIINGLVYFVDAVIAYQNK
;
A
#
# COMPACT_ATOMS: atom_id res chain seq x y z
N MET A 1 -21.89 38.25 -5.06
CA MET A 1 -21.50 36.95 -4.49
C MET A 1 -20.28 37.20 -3.62
N HIS A 2 -20.44 36.96 -2.32
CA HIS A 2 -19.45 37.29 -1.30
C HIS A 2 -18.33 36.26 -1.29
N GLU A 3 -17.10 36.70 -1.52
CA GLU A 3 -15.92 35.92 -1.15
C GLU A 3 -15.85 35.85 0.39
N PRO A 4 -15.75 34.66 0.99
CA PRO A 4 -15.50 34.54 2.41
C PRO A 4 -14.04 34.98 2.69
N SER A 5 -13.90 36.17 3.24
CA SER A 5 -12.68 36.70 3.84
C SER A 5 -12.32 35.91 5.10
N CYS A 6 -11.81 34.70 4.91
CA CYS A 6 -11.22 33.91 5.98
C CYS A 6 -9.71 34.12 6.02
N CYS A 7 -9.25 34.66 7.15
CA CYS A 7 -7.86 34.63 7.64
C CYS A 7 -6.87 35.61 7.00
N GLY A 8 -6.95 36.87 7.48
CA GLY A 8 -5.75 37.70 7.65
C GLY A 8 -4.84 37.07 8.71
N TRP A 9 -3.96 36.16 8.30
CA TRP A 9 -2.86 35.69 9.14
C TRP A 9 -1.71 36.67 9.03
N ASP A 10 -1.64 37.51 10.05
CA ASP A 10 -0.59 38.49 10.23
C ASP A 10 0.77 37.80 10.35
N ARG A 11 1.68 38.24 9.49
CA ARG A 11 2.93 37.56 9.12
C ARG A 11 4.03 37.89 10.13
N LYS A 12 3.83 37.61 11.42
CA LYS A 12 4.88 37.68 12.45
C LYS A 12 5.10 36.31 13.09
N GLN A 13 6.02 35.60 12.45
CA GLN A 13 6.53 34.28 12.79
C GLN A 13 7.28 34.32 14.13
N ASN A 14 6.75 33.62 15.13
CA ASN A 14 7.54 33.06 16.24
C ASN A 14 7.81 31.59 15.89
N LEU A 15 9.03 31.28 15.42
CA LEU A 15 9.42 30.00 14.82
C LEU A 15 9.33 28.76 15.75
N GLY A 16 9.10 28.94 17.07
CA GLY A 16 9.12 27.84 18.03
C GLY A 16 7.84 27.00 18.15
N GLY A 17 6.68 27.51 17.73
CA GLY A 17 5.36 26.86 17.92
C GLY A 17 4.76 26.22 16.67
N SER A 18 5.47 26.22 15.54
CA SER A 18 4.88 26.03 14.20
C SER A 18 4.42 24.60 13.89
N MET A 19 4.95 23.58 14.58
CA MET A 19 4.59 22.17 14.31
C MET A 19 3.17 21.82 14.78
N ALA A 20 2.75 22.27 15.96
CA ALA A 20 1.44 21.89 16.52
C ALA A 20 0.26 22.50 15.74
N ILE A 21 0.44 23.70 15.18
CA ILE A 21 -0.59 24.38 14.38
C ILE A 21 -0.75 23.70 13.01
N CYS A 22 0.34 23.18 12.44
CA CYS A 22 0.31 22.50 11.15
C CYS A 22 -0.51 21.19 11.21
N TYR A 23 -0.41 20.43 12.30
CA TYR A 23 -1.22 19.21 12.50
C TYR A 23 -2.73 19.47 12.53
N CYS A 24 -3.18 20.54 13.20
CA CYS A 24 -4.59 20.91 13.22
C CYS A 24 -5.14 21.28 11.84
N TYR A 25 -4.30 21.78 10.92
CA TYR A 25 -4.73 22.11 9.57
C TYR A 25 -4.93 20.86 8.70
N ILE A 26 -4.02 19.88 8.81
CA ILE A 26 -4.10 18.60 8.09
C ILE A 26 -5.35 17.81 8.45
N ILE A 27 -5.71 17.77 9.73
CA ILE A 27 -6.90 17.03 10.20
C ILE A 27 -8.19 17.70 9.71
N ARG A 28 -8.14 19.00 9.39
CA ARG A 28 -9.32 19.77 9.00
C ARG A 28 -9.68 19.59 7.53
N THR A 29 -8.73 19.20 6.68
CA THR A 29 -9.01 18.89 5.27
C THR A 29 -9.27 17.38 5.12
N PRO A 30 -10.36 16.97 4.47
CA PRO A 30 -10.68 15.55 4.31
C PRO A 30 -9.55 14.79 3.60
N THR A 31 -8.90 15.42 2.61
CA THR A 31 -7.78 14.86 1.84
C THR A 31 -6.55 14.55 2.70
N GLY A 32 -6.23 15.41 3.68
CA GLY A 32 -5.09 15.19 4.58
C GLY A 32 -5.27 13.95 5.46
N ALA A 33 -6.50 13.73 5.94
CA ALA A 33 -6.84 12.54 6.73
C ALA A 33 -6.74 11.24 5.90
N PHE A 34 -7.19 11.25 4.64
CA PHE A 34 -7.06 10.10 3.74
C PHE A 34 -5.59 9.73 3.50
N LYS A 35 -4.71 10.70 3.30
CA LYS A 35 -3.25 10.45 3.16
C LYS A 35 -2.63 9.78 4.38
N LEU A 36 -3.01 10.20 5.59
CA LEU A 36 -2.54 9.55 6.82
C LEU A 36 -3.05 8.11 6.96
N LEU A 37 -4.29 7.87 6.52
CA LEU A 37 -4.89 6.54 6.49
C LEU A 37 -4.19 5.63 5.47
N GLU A 38 -3.91 6.13 4.27
CA GLU A 38 -3.12 5.43 3.23
C GLU A 38 -1.73 5.03 3.73
N ILE A 39 -1.02 5.95 4.39
CA ILE A 39 0.32 5.67 4.95
C ILE A 39 0.22 4.60 6.04
N THR A 40 -0.75 4.73 6.94
CA THR A 40 -0.92 3.79 8.07
C THR A 40 -1.27 2.39 7.56
N LEU A 41 -2.20 2.27 6.62
CA LEU A 41 -2.54 0.98 5.99
C LEU A 41 -1.33 0.39 5.25
N SER A 42 -0.57 1.21 4.53
CA SER A 42 0.63 0.76 3.82
C SER A 42 1.70 0.24 4.78
N VAL A 43 1.92 0.88 5.94
CA VAL A 43 2.84 0.41 6.98
C VAL A 43 2.37 -0.90 7.62
N ILE A 44 1.06 -1.04 7.89
CA ILE A 44 0.49 -2.29 8.43
C ILE A 44 0.68 -3.42 7.42
N CYS A 45 0.34 -3.20 6.16
CA CYS A 45 0.52 -4.18 5.10
C CYS A 45 1.99 -4.58 4.92
N LEU A 46 2.90 -3.61 4.93
CA LEU A 46 4.34 -3.88 4.82
C LEU A 46 4.86 -4.66 6.03
N SER A 47 4.35 -4.39 7.23
CA SER A 47 4.70 -5.13 8.45
C SER A 47 4.26 -6.59 8.34
N LEU A 48 3.04 -6.85 7.86
CA LEU A 48 2.53 -8.20 7.60
C LEU A 48 3.30 -8.91 6.48
N ALA A 49 3.63 -8.20 5.40
CA ALA A 49 4.46 -8.72 4.31
C ALA A 49 5.90 -9.01 4.77
N ARG A 50 6.44 -8.26 5.73
CA ARG A 50 7.75 -8.55 6.33
C ARG A 50 7.70 -9.78 7.21
N SER A 51 6.65 -9.93 8.02
CA SER A 51 6.41 -11.16 8.80
C SER A 51 6.29 -12.39 7.90
N TRP A 52 5.71 -12.21 6.71
CA TRP A 52 5.68 -13.24 5.67
C TRP A 52 7.07 -13.64 5.17
N ASN A 53 7.96 -12.67 4.93
CA ASN A 53 9.30 -12.93 4.40
C ASN A 53 10.19 -13.68 5.42
N ILE A 54 10.05 -13.39 6.72
CA ILE A 54 10.71 -14.16 7.79
C ILE A 54 10.23 -15.62 7.78
N LEU A 55 8.93 -15.83 7.54
CA LEU A 55 8.34 -17.17 7.45
C LEU A 55 8.78 -17.92 6.18
N LEU A 56 8.96 -17.21 5.06
CA LEU A 56 9.50 -17.77 3.81
C LEU A 56 11.00 -18.07 3.88
N GLY A 57 11.78 -17.30 4.65
CA GLY A 57 13.21 -17.60 4.90
C GLY A 57 13.42 -18.96 5.58
N PHE A 58 12.45 -19.39 6.40
CA PHE A 58 12.40 -20.74 6.97
C PHE A 58 12.08 -21.83 5.92
N ASN A 59 11.50 -21.49 4.77
CA ASN A 59 11.11 -22.43 3.72
C ASN A 59 12.23 -22.79 2.74
N LEU A 60 13.46 -22.29 2.92
CA LEU A 60 14.62 -22.85 2.23
C LEU A 60 14.74 -24.37 2.53
N GLU A 61 14.33 -24.77 3.73
CA GLU A 61 14.19 -26.17 4.13
C GLU A 61 13.09 -26.90 3.36
N ALA A 62 11.98 -26.25 3.03
CA ALA A 62 10.93 -26.83 2.19
C ALA A 62 11.39 -26.97 0.74
N PHE A 63 12.17 -26.03 0.22
CA PHE A 63 12.84 -26.15 -1.08
C PHE A 63 13.84 -27.32 -1.08
N ALA A 64 14.65 -27.45 -0.03
CA ALA A 64 15.57 -28.57 0.14
C ALA A 64 14.83 -29.92 0.21
N LYS A 65 13.67 -29.96 0.88
CA LYS A 65 12.81 -31.14 1.00
C LYS A 65 12.05 -31.47 -0.28
N ALA A 66 11.71 -30.48 -1.10
CA ALA A 66 11.15 -30.68 -2.43
C ALA A 66 12.21 -31.25 -3.39
N GLY A 67 13.47 -30.81 -3.26
CA GLY A 67 14.60 -31.36 -4.02
C GLY A 67 14.82 -32.86 -3.77
N THR A 68 14.59 -33.35 -2.54
CA THR A 68 14.68 -34.78 -2.24
C THR A 68 13.46 -35.57 -2.73
N MET A 69 12.27 -34.96 -2.81
CA MET A 69 11.08 -35.59 -3.42
C MET A 69 11.14 -35.66 -4.96
N ALA A 70 11.95 -34.83 -5.60
CA ALA A 70 12.15 -34.86 -7.05
C ALA A 70 12.72 -36.20 -7.56
N GLN A 71 13.40 -36.97 -6.71
CA GLN A 71 13.89 -38.32 -7.05
C GLN A 71 12.78 -39.38 -7.12
N THR A 72 11.64 -39.17 -6.45
CA THR A 72 10.58 -40.19 -6.36
C THR A 72 9.38 -39.90 -7.27
N GLN A 73 9.01 -38.62 -7.49
CA GLN A 73 7.90 -38.24 -8.38
C GLN A 73 8.18 -36.90 -9.09
N PRO A 74 8.80 -36.91 -10.30
CA PRO A 74 9.29 -35.71 -10.95
C PRO A 74 8.18 -34.73 -11.40
N GLU A 75 7.00 -35.23 -11.81
CA GLU A 75 5.89 -34.36 -12.25
C GLU A 75 5.36 -33.47 -11.12
N LYS A 76 5.21 -34.02 -9.90
CA LYS A 76 4.70 -33.26 -8.75
C LYS A 76 5.72 -32.26 -8.19
N ALA A 77 7.01 -32.60 -8.28
CA ALA A 77 8.08 -31.69 -7.88
C ALA A 77 8.17 -30.47 -8.80
N LEU A 78 7.96 -30.65 -10.11
CA LEU A 78 7.90 -29.55 -11.07
C LEU A 78 6.71 -28.60 -10.77
N GLU A 79 5.53 -29.16 -10.50
CA GLU A 79 4.34 -28.34 -10.20
C GLU A 79 4.53 -27.53 -8.89
N GLN A 80 5.10 -28.14 -7.85
CA GLN A 80 5.40 -27.46 -6.58
C GLN A 80 6.45 -26.35 -6.74
N SER A 81 7.52 -26.59 -7.50
CA SER A 81 8.55 -25.59 -7.73
C SER A 81 8.04 -24.40 -8.55
N PHE A 82 7.16 -24.64 -9.53
CA PHE A 82 6.49 -23.58 -10.29
C PHE A 82 5.58 -22.72 -9.39
N GLN A 83 4.77 -23.34 -8.52
CA GLN A 83 3.94 -22.61 -7.57
C GLN A 83 4.76 -21.77 -6.58
N LEU A 84 5.91 -22.31 -6.13
CA LEU A 84 6.83 -21.56 -5.27
C LEU A 84 7.43 -20.35 -5.99
N LEU A 85 7.86 -20.51 -7.24
CA LEU A 85 8.39 -19.40 -8.03
C LEU A 85 7.33 -18.30 -8.24
N ALA A 86 6.12 -18.68 -8.65
CA ALA A 86 5.00 -17.75 -8.80
C ALA A 86 4.67 -17.01 -7.50
N SER A 87 4.77 -17.69 -6.35
CA SER A 87 4.54 -17.07 -5.04
C SER A 87 5.61 -16.03 -4.67
N ASN A 88 6.87 -16.26 -5.07
CA ASN A 88 7.97 -15.32 -4.84
C ASN A 88 7.84 -14.07 -5.72
N ASP A 89 7.51 -14.24 -7.00
CA ASP A 89 7.32 -13.11 -7.93
C ASP A 89 6.16 -12.21 -7.48
N MET A 90 5.06 -12.82 -7.04
CA MET A 90 3.92 -12.10 -6.47
C MET A 90 4.29 -11.35 -5.19
N HIS A 91 5.05 -11.99 -4.29
CA HIS A 91 5.51 -11.36 -3.05
C HIS A 91 6.39 -10.14 -3.32
N ASN A 92 7.35 -10.27 -4.23
CA ASN A 92 8.23 -9.18 -4.65
C ASN A 92 7.43 -8.02 -5.27
N THR A 93 6.42 -8.34 -6.08
CA THR A 93 5.53 -7.34 -6.68
C THR A 93 4.72 -6.59 -5.63
N CYS A 94 4.20 -7.28 -4.61
CA CYS A 94 3.48 -6.64 -3.50
C CYS A 94 4.41 -5.71 -2.71
N ILE A 95 5.59 -6.19 -2.30
CA ILE A 95 6.57 -5.38 -1.57
C ILE A 95 6.97 -4.14 -2.37
N ALA A 96 7.27 -4.30 -3.66
CA ALA A 96 7.64 -3.18 -4.53
C ALA A 96 6.53 -2.11 -4.59
N THR A 97 5.27 -2.55 -4.71
CA THR A 97 4.11 -1.64 -4.73
C THR A 97 3.98 -0.89 -3.41
N PHE A 98 4.02 -1.58 -2.26
CA PHE A 98 3.94 -0.94 -0.95
C PHE A 98 5.09 0.03 -0.71
N ILE A 99 6.33 -0.33 -1.05
CA ILE A 99 7.50 0.55 -0.87
C ILE A 99 7.38 1.79 -1.76
N ALA A 100 7.01 1.63 -3.03
CA ALA A 100 6.85 2.75 -3.95
C ALA A 100 5.83 3.77 -3.40
N TYR A 101 4.65 3.31 -3.00
CA TYR A 101 3.61 4.18 -2.44
C TYR A 101 3.95 4.71 -1.04
N LEU A 102 4.69 3.97 -0.23
CA LEU A 102 5.20 4.46 1.05
C LEU A 102 6.20 5.61 0.89
N ILE A 103 6.87 5.73 -0.26
CA ILE A 103 7.75 6.86 -0.57
C ILE A 103 6.95 8.01 -1.20
N ILE A 104 6.09 7.70 -2.17
CA ILE A 104 5.33 8.71 -2.93
C ILE A 104 4.36 9.47 -2.02
N THR A 105 3.54 8.77 -1.22
CA THR A 105 2.48 9.37 -0.40
C THR A 105 2.99 10.37 0.64
N PRO A 106 4.05 10.12 1.44
CA PRO A 106 4.59 11.13 2.34
C PRO A 106 5.26 12.29 1.59
N CYS A 107 5.85 12.07 0.41
CA CYS A 107 6.36 13.18 -0.41
C CYS A 107 5.23 14.15 -0.80
N ILE A 108 4.07 13.64 -1.21
CA ILE A 108 2.87 14.46 -1.50
C ILE A 108 2.39 15.16 -0.23
N LEU A 109 2.32 14.44 0.89
CA LEU A 109 1.91 15.00 2.18
C LEU A 109 2.82 16.17 2.60
N ILE A 110 4.14 16.06 2.42
CA ILE A 110 5.10 17.14 2.71
C ILE A 110 4.81 18.39 1.88
N VAL A 111 4.40 18.23 0.62
CA VAL A 111 4.01 19.36 -0.23
C VAL A 111 2.75 20.05 0.32
N TYR A 112 1.78 19.29 0.83
CA TYR A 112 0.61 19.87 1.52
C TYR A 112 0.99 20.60 2.80
N LEU A 113 1.92 20.05 3.59
CA LEU A 113 2.42 20.70 4.81
C LEU A 113 3.05 22.07 4.53
N ARG A 114 3.56 22.30 3.32
CA ARG A 114 4.13 23.59 2.91
C ARG A 114 3.08 24.63 2.48
N GLY A 115 1.80 24.29 2.51
CA GLY A 115 0.71 25.20 2.16
C GLY A 115 0.68 25.58 0.68
N GLN A 116 1.33 24.79 -0.19
CA GLN A 116 1.30 25.01 -1.64
C GLN A 116 -0.02 24.45 -2.22
N THR A 117 -1.11 25.20 -2.02
CA THR A 117 -2.46 24.84 -2.47
C THR A 117 -2.57 24.69 -3.99
N HIS A 118 -1.70 25.33 -4.78
CA HIS A 118 -1.65 25.14 -6.23
C HIS A 118 -1.30 23.70 -6.64
N VAL A 119 -0.62 22.94 -5.77
CA VAL A 119 -0.30 21.53 -6.05
C VAL A 119 -1.47 20.60 -5.71
N GLN A 120 -2.38 21.01 -4.81
CA GLN A 120 -3.57 20.23 -4.41
C GLN A 120 -4.61 20.08 -5.53
N ALA A 121 -4.65 21.01 -6.49
CA ALA A 121 -5.54 20.91 -7.65
C ALA A 121 -4.87 20.20 -8.85
N SER A 122 -3.63 19.70 -8.68
CA SER A 122 -2.86 19.16 -9.78
C SER A 122 -3.42 17.83 -10.29
N ASP A 123 -3.45 17.64 -11.60
CA ASP A 123 -3.74 16.36 -12.25
C ASP A 123 -2.87 15.20 -11.74
N LEU A 124 -1.67 15.53 -11.24
CA LEU A 124 -0.73 14.57 -10.69
C LEU A 124 -1.27 13.80 -9.48
N GLU A 125 -2.00 14.46 -8.57
CA GLU A 125 -2.56 13.81 -7.39
C GLU A 125 -3.62 12.78 -7.78
N PHE A 126 -4.55 13.19 -8.65
CA PHE A 126 -5.56 12.32 -9.22
C PHE A 126 -4.92 11.10 -9.90
N LEU A 127 -3.90 11.31 -10.74
CA LEU A 127 -3.21 10.23 -11.45
C LEU A 127 -2.48 9.28 -10.49
N LEU A 128 -1.76 9.80 -9.50
CA LEU A 128 -1.01 8.97 -8.54
C LEU A 128 -1.96 8.13 -7.68
N ASN A 129 -3.06 8.71 -7.22
CA ASN A 129 -4.09 8.00 -6.47
C ASN A 129 -4.80 6.95 -7.33
N LEU A 130 -5.13 7.27 -8.58
CA LEU A 130 -5.77 6.34 -9.51
C LEU A 130 -4.86 5.15 -9.82
N ILE A 131 -3.59 5.40 -10.16
CA ILE A 131 -2.60 4.35 -10.42
C ILE A 131 -2.41 3.51 -9.15
N GLY A 132 -2.37 4.14 -7.97
CA GLY A 132 -2.22 3.44 -6.70
C GLY A 132 -3.39 2.52 -6.41
N GLY A 133 -4.61 3.03 -6.60
CA GLY A 133 -5.83 2.25 -6.50
C GLY A 133 -5.80 1.02 -7.41
N MET A 134 -5.45 1.20 -8.69
CA MET A 134 -5.36 0.10 -9.65
C MET A 134 -4.27 -0.92 -9.29
N MET A 135 -3.07 -0.46 -8.91
CA MET A 135 -1.97 -1.35 -8.54
C MET A 135 -2.28 -2.16 -7.28
N PHE A 136 -2.85 -1.53 -6.24
CA PHE A 136 -3.22 -2.21 -5.00
C PHE A 136 -4.39 -3.19 -5.16
N MET A 137 -5.39 -2.83 -5.98
CA MET A 137 -6.48 -3.75 -6.33
C MET A 137 -5.97 -4.94 -7.16
N GLY A 138 -5.11 -4.69 -8.15
CA GLY A 138 -4.54 -5.75 -9.00
C GLY A 138 -3.67 -6.72 -8.20
N THR A 139 -2.75 -6.20 -7.38
CA THR A 139 -1.90 -7.03 -6.50
C THR A 139 -2.71 -7.80 -5.47
N GLY A 140 -3.72 -7.19 -4.85
CA GLY A 140 -4.62 -7.85 -3.91
C GLY A 140 -5.45 -8.96 -4.56
N GLY A 141 -6.00 -8.69 -5.75
CA GLY A 141 -6.78 -9.66 -6.53
C GLY A 141 -5.97 -10.87 -6.97
N VAL A 142 -4.77 -10.65 -7.52
CA VAL A 142 -3.85 -11.74 -7.91
C VAL A 142 -3.42 -12.56 -6.68
N THR A 143 -3.17 -11.90 -5.55
CA THR A 143 -2.83 -12.58 -4.29
C THR A 143 -3.96 -13.49 -3.83
N LEU A 144 -5.19 -12.98 -3.75
CA LEU A 144 -6.33 -13.78 -3.35
C LEU A 144 -6.59 -14.95 -4.32
N ALA A 145 -6.56 -14.70 -5.62
CA ALA A 145 -6.81 -15.73 -6.63
C ALA A 145 -5.78 -16.88 -6.53
N THR A 146 -4.52 -16.56 -6.29
CA THR A 146 -3.43 -17.54 -6.16
C THR A 146 -3.59 -18.39 -4.90
N TRP A 147 -3.95 -17.78 -3.77
CA TRP A 147 -4.00 -18.49 -2.48
C TRP A 147 -5.33 -19.19 -2.17
N ILE A 148 -6.43 -18.77 -2.81
CA ILE A 148 -7.71 -19.49 -2.72
C ILE A 148 -7.65 -20.80 -3.54
N THR A 149 -6.90 -20.80 -4.65
CA THR A 149 -6.80 -21.97 -5.53
C THR A 149 -5.67 -22.93 -5.15
N SER A 150 -4.72 -22.50 -4.32
CA SER A 150 -3.59 -23.34 -3.91
C SER A 150 -4.05 -24.46 -2.95
N LYS A 151 -3.60 -25.69 -3.23
CA LYS A 151 -3.88 -26.88 -2.40
C LYS A 151 -2.80 -27.13 -1.33
N VAL A 152 -1.96 -26.14 -1.06
CA VAL A 152 -0.79 -26.29 -0.17
C VAL A 152 -1.27 -26.38 1.28
N PRO A 153 -0.87 -27.41 2.06
CA PRO A 153 -1.37 -27.63 3.42
C PRO A 153 -0.81 -26.64 4.48
N LEU A 154 -0.18 -25.55 4.08
CA LEU A 154 0.30 -24.51 5.01
C LEU A 154 -0.82 -23.53 5.35
N GLU A 155 -1.69 -23.92 6.27
CA GLU A 155 -2.79 -23.10 6.83
C GLU A 155 -2.33 -21.70 7.26
N GLN A 156 -1.16 -21.59 7.90
CA GLN A 156 -0.62 -20.31 8.36
C GLN A 156 -0.27 -19.36 7.20
N MET A 157 0.34 -19.88 6.13
CA MET A 157 0.66 -19.08 4.95
C MET A 157 -0.61 -18.69 4.21
N ARG A 158 -1.56 -19.60 4.06
CA ARG A 158 -2.83 -19.25 3.43
C ARG A 158 -3.53 -18.10 4.15
N THR A 159 -3.60 -18.15 5.49
CA THR A 159 -4.24 -17.11 6.30
C THR A 159 -3.57 -15.76 6.11
N ASN A 160 -2.24 -15.69 6.23
CA ASN A 160 -1.52 -14.44 6.08
C ASN A 160 -1.68 -13.85 4.66
N ALA A 161 -1.78 -14.68 3.62
CA ALA A 161 -1.85 -14.21 2.24
C ALA A 161 -3.23 -13.66 1.93
N VAL A 162 -4.27 -14.33 2.44
CA VAL A 162 -5.64 -13.85 2.34
C VAL A 162 -5.79 -12.51 3.09
N VAL A 163 -5.17 -12.37 4.26
CA VAL A 163 -5.15 -11.09 5.00
C VAL A 163 -4.41 -10.00 4.22
N VAL A 164 -3.21 -10.27 3.69
CA VAL A 164 -2.45 -9.29 2.89
C VAL A 164 -3.21 -8.91 1.61
N GLY A 165 -3.76 -9.89 0.90
CA GLY A 165 -4.53 -9.66 -0.32
C GLY A 165 -5.79 -8.83 -0.07
N SER A 166 -6.55 -9.13 0.98
CA SER A 166 -7.74 -8.36 1.36
C SER A 166 -7.40 -6.94 1.81
N LEU A 167 -6.36 -6.76 2.64
CA LEU A 167 -5.90 -5.42 3.03
C LEU A 167 -5.39 -4.61 1.83
N SER A 168 -4.73 -5.25 0.85
CA SER A 168 -4.32 -4.59 -0.38
C SER A 168 -5.52 -4.08 -1.18
N ILE A 169 -6.61 -4.86 -1.29
CA ILE A 169 -7.84 -4.39 -1.93
C ILE A 169 -8.44 -3.19 -1.18
N ILE A 170 -8.53 -3.27 0.15
CA ILE A 170 -9.03 -2.17 0.99
C ILE A 170 -8.18 -0.91 0.78
N ASN A 171 -6.85 -1.04 0.77
CA ASN A 171 -5.95 0.08 0.50
C ASN A 171 -6.18 0.66 -0.90
N GLY A 172 -6.37 -0.19 -1.91
CA GLY A 172 -6.69 0.23 -3.27
C GLY A 172 -8.01 1.00 -3.36
N LEU A 173 -9.03 0.61 -2.59
CA LEU A 173 -10.28 1.35 -2.50
C LEU A 173 -10.11 2.72 -1.84
N VAL A 174 -9.27 2.83 -0.81
CA VAL A 174 -8.95 4.13 -0.17
C VAL A 174 -8.32 5.07 -1.19
N TYR A 175 -7.29 4.62 -1.92
CA TYR A 175 -6.67 5.41 -2.99
C TYR A 175 -7.68 5.79 -4.09
N PHE A 176 -8.61 4.90 -4.43
CA PHE A 176 -9.64 5.18 -5.43
C PHE A 176 -10.63 6.25 -4.95
N VAL A 177 -11.07 6.18 -3.70
CA VAL A 177 -11.93 7.21 -3.09
C VAL A 177 -11.21 8.55 -3.03
N ASP A 178 -9.92 8.55 -2.66
CA ASP A 178 -9.11 9.78 -2.65
C ASP A 178 -8.94 10.35 -4.06
N ALA A 179 -8.79 9.51 -5.09
CA ALA A 179 -8.80 9.93 -6.49
C ALA A 179 -10.13 10.59 -6.89
N VAL A 180 -11.27 10.03 -6.47
CA VAL A 180 -12.61 10.61 -6.77
C VAL A 180 -12.77 11.97 -6.07
N ILE A 181 -12.34 12.09 -4.82
CA ILE A 181 -12.40 13.36 -4.08
C ILE A 181 -11.49 14.41 -4.75
N ALA A 182 -10.26 14.02 -5.12
CA ALA A 182 -9.34 14.89 -5.85
C ALA A 182 -9.92 15.33 -7.22
N TYR A 183 -10.70 14.48 -7.88
CA TYR A 183 -11.39 14.83 -9.12
C TYR A 183 -12.54 15.82 -8.90
N GLN A 184 -13.33 15.67 -7.83
CA GLN A 184 -14.45 16.56 -7.51
C GLN A 184 -14.01 17.96 -7.05
N ASN A 185 -12.82 18.09 -6.48
CA ASN A 185 -12.28 19.35 -6.00
C ASN A 185 -11.61 20.20 -7.10
N LYS A 186 -11.57 19.72 -8.34
CA LYS A 186 -11.17 20.51 -9.52
C LYS A 186 -12.34 21.33 -10.05
#